data_AF-A0A442MIV1-F1
#
_entry.id   AF-A0A442MIV1-F1
#
_cell.length_a   1.000
_cell.length_b   1.000
_cell.length_c   1.000
_cell.angle_alpha   90.00
_cell.angle_beta   90.00
_cell.angle_gamma   90.00
#
_symmetry.space_group_name_H-M   'P 1'
#
loop_
_entity.id
_entity.type
_entity.pdbx_description
1 polymer ?
#
loop_
_entity_poly.entity_id
_entity_poly.type
_entity_poly.pdbx_seq_one_letter_code
_entity_poly.pdbx_strand_id
1 'polypeptide(L)'
;MIVQSCINGARSADFHPQLPLDPETMARDGAACVAAGAAELHVHARGLDGRESLAPAAMDRTILALRRACPGTLIGVSTGAWIENDDECTLAAITGWTELPDYASVNLSEKAAPEVMQSLRQRGIGIEAGLASVADAERLVSLDHGSQVLRILIEISEQELDEALEACDGIAVVLDRAGLRRAILLHGADATVWPFVRRAAERNWSTRVGLEDGRQLPDGTTASGNAALTAAAVAIFRAGR
;
A
#
# COMPACT_ATOMS: atom_id res chain seq x y z
N MET A 1 10.54 3.64 11.18
CA MET A 1 9.42 2.69 11.22
C MET A 1 8.12 3.46 11.34
N ILE A 2 7.19 3.17 10.45
CA ILE A 2 5.86 3.78 10.42
C ILE A 2 4.77 2.70 10.33
N VAL A 3 3.53 3.11 10.61
CA VAL A 3 2.31 2.37 10.26
C VAL A 3 1.63 3.16 9.14
N GLN A 4 1.47 2.54 7.98
CA GLN A 4 0.65 3.03 6.87
C GLN A 4 -0.77 2.46 7.00
N SER A 5 -1.80 3.29 6.81
CA SER A 5 -3.19 2.81 6.83
C SER A 5 -3.73 2.65 5.41
N CYS A 6 -4.16 1.43 5.07
CA CYS A 6 -4.58 1.02 3.73
C CYS A 6 -6.09 0.77 3.70
N ILE A 7 -6.83 1.82 3.36
CA ILE A 7 -8.20 1.95 3.89
C ILE A 7 -9.26 1.17 3.11
N ASN A 8 -8.99 0.71 1.89
CA ASN A 8 -10.02 0.05 1.07
C ASN A 8 -9.56 -1.06 0.11
N GLY A 9 -8.53 -0.85 -0.71
CA GLY A 9 -8.06 -1.89 -1.64
C GLY A 9 -9.03 -2.27 -2.75
N ALA A 10 -8.87 -3.48 -3.28
CA ALA A 10 -9.76 -4.11 -4.26
C ALA A 10 -10.99 -4.81 -3.64
N ARG A 11 -11.28 -4.57 -2.35
CA ARG A 11 -12.38 -5.24 -1.63
C ARG A 11 -13.77 -4.85 -2.18
N SER A 12 -14.68 -5.81 -2.19
CA SER A 12 -16.09 -5.60 -2.54
C SER A 12 -16.84 -4.82 -1.45
N ALA A 13 -17.91 -4.14 -1.81
CA ALA A 13 -18.67 -3.28 -0.90
C ALA A 13 -19.29 -4.02 0.30
N ASP A 14 -19.54 -5.32 0.16
CA ASP A 14 -20.07 -6.19 1.22
C ASP A 14 -18.99 -6.80 2.13
N PHE A 15 -17.70 -6.54 1.86
CA PHE A 15 -16.60 -7.06 2.66
C PHE A 15 -16.64 -6.56 4.10
N HIS A 16 -16.95 -5.27 4.29
CA HIS A 16 -17.05 -4.62 5.59
C HIS A 16 -17.99 -3.41 5.55
N PRO A 17 -18.89 -3.20 6.54
CA PRO A 17 -19.86 -2.11 6.52
C PRO A 17 -19.26 -0.70 6.61
N GLN A 18 -17.99 -0.59 7.05
CA GLN A 18 -17.24 0.67 7.11
C GLN A 18 -16.18 0.80 6.01
N LEU A 19 -16.24 -0.02 4.95
CA LEU A 19 -15.32 0.10 3.83
C LEU A 19 -15.58 1.43 3.09
N PRO A 20 -14.60 2.36 3.04
CA PRO A 20 -14.78 3.62 2.30
C PRO A 20 -14.63 3.39 0.79
N LEU A 21 -15.60 3.87 0.01
CA LEU A 21 -15.68 3.61 -1.43
C LEU A 21 -15.86 4.90 -2.26
N ASP A 22 -16.10 6.03 -1.62
CA ASP A 22 -16.20 7.35 -2.25
C ASP A 22 -15.20 8.33 -1.61
N PRO A 23 -14.80 9.41 -2.30
CA PRO A 23 -13.82 10.36 -1.79
C PRO A 23 -14.14 10.93 -0.41
N GLU A 24 -15.42 11.23 -0.12
CA GLU A 24 -15.83 11.82 1.15
C GLU A 24 -15.79 10.82 2.31
N THR A 25 -16.13 9.54 2.07
CA THR A 25 -15.94 8.47 3.06
C THR A 25 -14.47 8.16 3.28
N MET A 26 -13.66 8.09 2.20
CA MET A 26 -12.21 7.91 2.28
C MET A 26 -11.54 9.03 3.08
N ALA A 27 -11.93 10.28 2.86
CA ALA A 27 -11.40 11.43 3.58
C ALA A 27 -11.67 11.37 5.09
N ARG A 28 -12.91 11.01 5.48
CA ARG A 28 -13.27 10.86 6.90
C ARG A 28 -12.55 9.69 7.56
N ASP A 29 -12.49 8.55 6.88
CA ASP A 29 -11.83 7.36 7.40
C ASP A 29 -10.30 7.55 7.50
N GLY A 30 -9.69 8.18 6.49
CA GLY A 30 -8.29 8.58 6.52
C GLY A 30 -7.96 9.50 7.69
N ALA A 31 -8.79 10.52 7.96
CA ALA A 31 -8.61 11.42 9.10
C ALA A 31 -8.70 10.67 10.44
N ALA A 32 -9.61 9.69 10.55
CA ALA A 32 -9.71 8.84 11.73
C ALA A 32 -8.48 7.94 11.91
N CYS A 33 -7.91 7.41 10.82
CA CYS A 33 -6.66 6.64 10.85
C CYS A 33 -5.46 7.49 11.28
N VAL A 34 -5.33 8.71 10.75
CA VAL A 34 -4.29 9.66 11.16
C VAL A 34 -4.42 9.98 12.66
N ALA A 35 -5.63 10.24 13.14
CA ALA A 35 -5.89 10.45 14.57
C ALA A 35 -5.55 9.22 15.43
N ALA A 36 -5.71 8.01 14.89
CA ALA A 36 -5.30 6.75 15.52
C ALA A 36 -3.79 6.49 15.50
N GLY A 37 -3.02 7.30 14.77
CA GLY A 37 -1.56 7.25 14.72
C GLY A 37 -0.96 6.72 13.42
N ALA A 38 -1.74 6.63 12.34
CA ALA A 38 -1.19 6.41 11.00
C ALA A 38 -0.20 7.51 10.64
N ALA A 39 0.95 7.13 10.08
CA ALA A 39 1.91 8.11 9.56
C ALA A 39 1.52 8.63 8.17
N GLU A 40 0.78 7.81 7.42
CA GLU A 40 0.42 8.02 6.02
C GLU A 40 -0.75 7.11 5.63
N LEU A 41 -1.34 7.39 4.48
CA LEU A 41 -2.50 6.68 3.95
C LEU A 41 -2.18 6.07 2.60
N HIS A 42 -2.70 4.87 2.33
CA HIS A 42 -2.76 4.27 1.01
C HIS A 42 -4.22 4.01 0.64
N VAL A 43 -4.60 4.35 -0.60
CA VAL A 43 -5.99 4.27 -1.06
C VAL A 43 -6.08 3.74 -2.48
N HIS A 44 -7.22 3.11 -2.78
CA HIS A 44 -7.61 2.76 -4.14
C HIS A 44 -8.76 3.68 -4.57
N ALA A 45 -8.48 4.65 -5.45
CA ALA A 45 -9.51 5.55 -5.94
C ALA A 45 -10.58 4.76 -6.71
N ARG A 46 -11.83 5.26 -6.64
CA ARG A 46 -12.97 4.61 -7.27
C ARG A 46 -13.69 5.54 -8.25
N GLY A 47 -14.16 4.97 -9.35
CA GLY A 47 -15.04 5.62 -10.31
C GLY A 47 -16.44 5.85 -9.76
N LEU A 48 -17.29 6.55 -10.51
CA LEU A 48 -18.71 6.75 -10.15
C LEU A 48 -19.52 5.45 -10.17
N ASP A 49 -19.01 4.42 -10.84
CA ASP A 49 -19.56 3.07 -10.87
C ASP A 49 -19.14 2.22 -9.66
N GLY A 50 -18.33 2.78 -8.76
CA GLY A 50 -17.84 2.11 -7.56
C GLY A 50 -16.72 1.08 -7.82
N ARG A 51 -16.16 1.02 -9.03
CA ARG A 51 -14.99 0.19 -9.34
C ARG A 51 -13.70 0.97 -9.13
N GLU A 52 -12.59 0.26 -8.95
CA GLU A 52 -11.26 0.90 -8.98
C GLU A 52 -11.08 1.69 -10.28
N SER A 53 -10.45 2.86 -10.18
CA SER A 53 -10.10 3.62 -11.38
C SER A 53 -8.92 4.55 -11.13
N LEU A 54 -7.99 4.55 -12.07
CA LEU A 54 -6.89 5.49 -12.22
C LEU A 54 -7.28 6.70 -13.08
N ALA A 55 -8.49 6.75 -13.63
CA ALA A 55 -8.93 7.87 -14.46
C ALA A 55 -8.75 9.22 -13.71
N PRO A 56 -8.26 10.29 -14.37
CA PRO A 56 -7.97 11.57 -13.70
C PRO A 56 -9.13 12.10 -12.86
N ALA A 57 -10.38 11.96 -13.32
CA ALA A 57 -11.53 12.40 -12.57
C ALA A 57 -11.73 11.65 -11.23
N ALA A 58 -11.41 10.35 -11.16
CA ALA A 58 -11.49 9.56 -9.92
C ALA A 58 -10.32 9.89 -8.99
N MET A 59 -9.11 9.92 -9.55
CA MET A 59 -7.87 10.21 -8.83
C MET A 59 -7.86 11.61 -8.24
N ASP A 60 -8.11 12.63 -9.06
CA ASP A 60 -8.00 14.02 -8.64
C ASP A 60 -8.98 14.37 -7.51
N ARG A 61 -10.22 13.87 -7.60
CA ARG A 61 -11.23 14.05 -6.55
C ARG A 61 -10.84 13.36 -5.25
N THR A 62 -10.32 12.13 -5.34
CA THR A 62 -9.88 11.35 -4.17
C THR A 62 -8.71 12.03 -3.46
N ILE A 63 -7.67 12.39 -4.20
CA ILE A 63 -6.48 13.06 -3.64
C ILE A 63 -6.85 14.41 -3.03
N LEU A 64 -7.66 15.22 -3.71
CA LEU A 64 -8.09 16.52 -3.20
C LEU A 64 -8.89 16.40 -1.90
N ALA A 65 -9.81 15.42 -1.81
CA ALA A 65 -10.60 15.17 -0.61
C ALA A 65 -9.71 14.76 0.58
N LEU A 66 -8.78 13.83 0.35
CA LEU A 66 -7.85 13.36 1.37
C LEU A 66 -6.89 14.46 1.84
N ARG A 67 -6.30 15.25 0.93
CA ARG A 67 -5.41 16.37 1.29
C ARG A 67 -6.12 17.41 2.15
N ARG A 68 -7.40 17.67 1.90
CA ARG A 68 -8.21 18.60 2.71
C ARG A 68 -8.49 18.07 4.11
N ALA A 69 -8.79 16.77 4.24
CA ALA A 69 -9.12 16.17 5.53
C ALA A 69 -7.88 15.81 6.36
N CYS A 70 -6.76 15.51 5.72
CA CYS A 70 -5.52 15.04 6.34
C CYS A 70 -4.32 15.92 5.97
N PRO A 71 -4.32 17.22 6.33
CA PRO A 71 -3.25 18.14 5.94
C PRO A 71 -1.89 17.70 6.51
N GLY A 72 -0.89 17.55 5.64
CA GLY A 72 0.48 17.15 6.02
C GLY A 72 0.72 15.64 6.08
N THR A 73 -0.31 14.82 5.86
CA THR A 73 -0.19 13.36 5.75
C THR A 73 0.18 12.96 4.32
N LEU A 74 1.15 12.06 4.16
CA LEU A 74 1.47 11.50 2.83
C LEU A 74 0.33 10.59 2.35
N ILE A 75 -0.02 10.72 1.08
CA ILE A 75 -1.09 9.95 0.44
C ILE A 75 -0.51 9.13 -0.72
N GLY A 76 -0.64 7.82 -0.59
CA GLY A 76 -0.30 6.81 -1.57
C GLY A 76 -1.51 6.28 -2.32
N VAL A 77 -1.27 5.80 -3.54
CA VAL A 77 -2.29 5.15 -4.38
C VAL A 77 -1.74 3.88 -5.00
N SER A 78 -2.63 2.94 -5.30
CA SER A 78 -2.27 1.78 -6.12
C SER A 78 -2.26 2.12 -7.61
N THR A 79 -1.37 1.48 -8.36
CA THR A 79 -1.42 1.43 -9.84
C THR A 79 -1.53 0.01 -10.37
N GLY A 80 -2.11 -0.91 -9.59
CA GLY A 80 -2.21 -2.33 -9.95
C GLY A 80 -2.79 -2.53 -11.35
N ALA A 81 -2.17 -3.42 -12.14
CA ALA A 81 -2.50 -3.59 -13.56
C ALA A 81 -3.96 -3.99 -13.81
N TRP A 82 -4.64 -4.60 -12.83
CA TRP A 82 -6.05 -5.00 -12.92
C TRP A 82 -7.03 -3.82 -12.92
N ILE A 83 -6.61 -2.63 -12.46
CA ILE A 83 -7.51 -1.49 -12.25
C ILE A 83 -8.07 -1.00 -13.60
N GLU A 84 -7.18 -0.70 -14.54
CA GLU A 84 -7.59 -0.34 -15.91
C GLU A 84 -7.57 -1.56 -16.85
N ASN A 85 -6.90 -2.65 -16.44
CA ASN A 85 -6.75 -3.89 -17.21
C ASN A 85 -6.19 -3.66 -18.63
N ASP A 86 -5.41 -2.60 -18.79
CA ASP A 86 -4.76 -2.17 -20.02
C ASP A 86 -3.57 -1.25 -19.70
N ASP A 87 -2.37 -1.62 -20.17
CA ASP A 87 -1.12 -0.92 -19.88
C ASP A 87 -1.11 0.50 -20.47
N GLU A 88 -1.68 0.68 -21.68
CA GLU A 88 -1.73 1.99 -22.35
C GLU A 88 -2.71 2.93 -21.64
N CYS A 89 -3.88 2.42 -21.26
CA CYS A 89 -4.85 3.14 -20.44
C CYS A 89 -4.25 3.52 -19.08
N THR A 90 -3.51 2.63 -18.44
CA THR A 90 -2.82 2.90 -17.16
C THR A 90 -1.84 4.08 -17.30
N LEU A 91 -0.97 4.04 -18.32
CA LEU A 91 -0.01 5.10 -18.57
C LEU A 91 -0.69 6.43 -18.97
N ALA A 92 -1.71 6.37 -19.82
CA ALA A 92 -2.49 7.54 -20.20
C ALA A 92 -3.21 8.17 -19.00
N ALA A 93 -3.78 7.35 -18.11
CA ALA A 93 -4.41 7.80 -16.89
C ALA A 93 -3.41 8.49 -15.97
N ILE A 94 -2.27 7.85 -15.67
CA ILE A 94 -1.20 8.43 -14.85
C ILE A 94 -0.75 9.77 -15.41
N THR A 95 -0.49 9.89 -16.71
CA THR A 95 -0.05 11.17 -17.30
C THR A 95 -1.11 12.27 -17.20
N GLY A 96 -2.39 11.90 -17.13
CA GLY A 96 -3.52 12.81 -17.07
C GLY A 96 -3.91 13.33 -15.68
N TRP A 97 -3.34 12.84 -14.57
CA TRP A 97 -3.70 13.37 -13.24
C TRP A 97 -3.34 14.85 -13.12
N THR A 98 -4.07 15.60 -12.30
CA THR A 98 -3.74 16.99 -11.98
C THR A 98 -3.37 17.13 -10.51
N GLU A 99 -4.11 16.44 -9.63
CA GLU A 99 -3.81 16.37 -8.21
C GLU A 99 -2.94 15.14 -7.95
N LEU A 100 -1.68 15.36 -7.63
CA LEU A 100 -0.72 14.26 -7.52
C LEU A 100 -0.77 13.61 -6.13
N PRO A 101 -0.77 12.27 -6.06
CA PRO A 101 -0.41 11.58 -4.82
C PRO A 101 1.06 11.83 -4.50
N ASP A 102 1.46 11.62 -3.25
CA ASP A 102 2.86 11.77 -2.85
C ASP A 102 3.69 10.56 -3.27
N TYR A 103 3.06 9.38 -3.34
CA TYR A 103 3.66 8.16 -3.87
C TYR A 103 2.61 7.25 -4.53
N ALA A 104 3.06 6.26 -5.28
CA ALA A 104 2.22 5.19 -5.78
C ALA A 104 2.93 3.83 -5.71
N SER A 105 2.17 2.77 -5.45
CA SER A 105 2.68 1.40 -5.44
C SER A 105 2.72 0.82 -6.86
N VAL A 106 3.83 0.15 -7.20
CA VAL A 106 4.03 -0.52 -8.48
C VAL A 106 4.48 -1.95 -8.23
N ASN A 107 3.71 -2.94 -8.69
CA ASN A 107 4.07 -4.34 -8.53
C ASN A 107 5.12 -4.73 -9.56
N LEU A 108 6.27 -5.21 -9.11
CA LEU A 108 7.41 -5.50 -10.01
C LEU A 108 7.14 -6.69 -10.93
N SER A 109 6.22 -7.58 -10.56
CA SER A 109 5.77 -8.70 -11.38
C SER A 109 5.04 -8.25 -12.64
N GLU A 110 4.48 -7.04 -12.65
CA GLU A 110 3.74 -6.50 -13.78
C GLU A 110 4.68 -6.16 -14.94
N LYS A 111 4.23 -6.50 -16.16
CA LYS A 111 5.00 -6.32 -17.38
C LYS A 111 5.39 -4.84 -17.56
N ALA A 112 4.43 -3.94 -17.41
CA ALA A 112 4.58 -2.50 -17.60
C ALA A 112 5.19 -1.75 -16.40
N ALA A 113 5.66 -2.46 -15.36
CA ALA A 113 6.24 -1.83 -14.18
C ALA A 113 7.36 -0.81 -14.51
N PRO A 114 8.34 -1.08 -15.41
CA PRO A 114 9.37 -0.10 -15.77
C PRO A 114 8.80 1.20 -16.36
N GLU A 115 7.81 1.09 -17.25
CA GLU A 115 7.15 2.22 -17.90
C GLU A 115 6.30 3.03 -16.92
N VAL A 116 5.56 2.34 -16.04
CA VAL A 116 4.78 2.97 -14.96
C VAL A 116 5.71 3.71 -13.99
N MET A 117 6.79 3.09 -13.53
CA MET A 117 7.82 3.73 -12.70
C MET A 117 8.44 4.95 -13.39
N GLN A 118 8.69 4.90 -14.69
CA GLN A 118 9.19 6.04 -15.44
C GLN A 118 8.17 7.19 -15.48
N SER A 119 6.91 6.88 -15.78
CA SER A 119 5.81 7.86 -15.83
C SER A 119 5.61 8.57 -14.48
N LEU A 120 5.58 7.81 -13.37
CA LEU A 120 5.47 8.37 -12.02
C LEU A 120 6.63 9.31 -11.68
N ARG A 121 7.88 8.92 -12.00
CA ARG A 121 9.07 9.75 -11.73
C ARG A 121 9.08 11.04 -12.52
N GLN A 122 8.68 11.01 -13.78
CA GLN A 122 8.58 12.24 -14.60
C GLN A 122 7.60 13.26 -14.02
N ARG A 123 6.66 12.78 -13.19
CA ARG A 123 5.65 13.60 -12.52
C ARG A 123 6.04 13.91 -11.06
N GLY A 124 7.21 13.48 -10.61
CA GLY A 124 7.70 13.72 -9.25
C GLY A 124 7.01 12.88 -8.16
N ILE A 125 6.35 11.78 -8.53
CA ILE A 125 5.65 10.89 -7.61
C ILE A 125 6.63 9.83 -7.09
N GLY A 126 6.67 9.62 -5.77
CA GLY A 126 7.48 8.57 -5.16
C GLY A 126 7.03 7.17 -5.57
N ILE A 127 7.95 6.22 -5.68
CA ILE A 127 7.63 4.83 -6.03
C ILE A 127 7.75 3.94 -4.79
N GLU A 128 6.66 3.27 -4.44
CA GLU A 128 6.66 2.11 -3.54
C GLU A 128 6.75 0.84 -4.38
N ALA A 129 7.91 0.18 -4.39
CA ALA A 129 8.14 -1.01 -5.22
C ALA A 129 7.58 -2.27 -4.53
N GLY A 130 6.47 -2.79 -5.05
CA GLY A 130 5.80 -4.00 -4.57
C GLY A 130 6.50 -5.27 -5.04
N LEU A 131 6.92 -6.10 -4.08
CA LEU A 131 7.61 -7.37 -4.30
C LEU A 131 6.82 -8.48 -3.61
N ALA A 132 6.32 -9.44 -4.39
CA ALA A 132 5.61 -10.61 -3.87
C ALA A 132 6.49 -11.87 -3.90
N SER A 133 7.61 -11.84 -4.63
CA SER A 133 8.48 -13.00 -4.82
C SER A 133 9.96 -12.65 -4.91
N VAL A 134 10.81 -13.67 -4.78
CA VAL A 134 12.26 -13.58 -5.05
C VAL A 134 12.54 -13.01 -6.45
N ALA A 135 11.75 -13.43 -7.45
CA ALA A 135 11.91 -12.97 -8.83
C ALA A 135 11.66 -11.45 -8.96
N ASP A 136 10.70 -10.91 -8.20
CA ASP A 136 10.42 -9.47 -8.18
C ASP A 136 11.60 -8.69 -7.58
N ALA A 137 12.19 -9.21 -6.50
CA ALA A 137 13.36 -8.61 -5.87
C ALA A 137 14.57 -8.60 -6.82
N GLU A 138 14.82 -9.71 -7.52
CA GLU A 138 15.88 -9.80 -8.54
C GLU A 138 15.62 -8.83 -9.70
N ARG A 139 14.36 -8.70 -10.12
CA ARG A 139 13.95 -7.75 -11.15
C ARG A 139 14.21 -6.31 -10.72
N LEU A 140 13.85 -5.93 -9.49
CA LEU A 140 14.14 -4.60 -8.94
C LEU A 140 15.65 -4.31 -8.93
N VAL A 141 16.46 -5.27 -8.49
CA VAL A 141 17.93 -5.16 -8.51
C VAL A 141 18.43 -4.88 -9.93
N SER A 142 17.89 -5.57 -10.94
CA SER A 142 18.30 -5.43 -12.33
C SER A 142 17.95 -4.09 -12.98
N LEU A 143 16.83 -3.47 -12.57
CA LEU A 143 16.31 -2.25 -13.22
C LEU A 143 17.09 -0.98 -12.84
N ASP A 144 17.29 -0.74 -11.55
CA ASP A 144 17.87 0.51 -11.07
C ASP A 144 18.64 0.35 -9.74
N HIS A 145 18.87 -0.89 -9.30
CA HIS A 145 19.39 -1.21 -7.97
C HIS A 145 18.60 -0.50 -6.85
N GLY A 146 17.27 -0.43 -6.96
CA GLY A 146 16.37 0.21 -5.98
C GLY A 146 16.73 1.67 -5.67
N SER A 147 17.54 2.32 -6.50
CA SER A 147 18.09 3.64 -6.19
C SER A 147 17.05 4.75 -6.39
N GLN A 148 15.99 4.48 -7.16
CA GLN A 148 15.01 5.49 -7.57
C GLN A 148 13.63 5.26 -6.95
N VAL A 149 13.50 4.28 -6.05
CA VAL A 149 12.28 4.03 -5.29
C VAL A 149 12.29 4.75 -3.95
N LEU A 150 11.12 5.23 -3.52
CA LEU A 150 10.90 5.80 -2.19
C LEU A 150 11.16 4.74 -1.11
N ARG A 151 10.60 3.55 -1.32
CA ARG A 151 10.75 2.38 -0.43
C ARG A 151 10.39 1.08 -1.15
N ILE A 152 10.68 -0.02 -0.47
CA ILE A 152 10.33 -1.37 -0.89
C ILE A 152 9.11 -1.82 -0.08
N LEU A 153 8.08 -2.29 -0.77
CA LEU A 153 6.92 -2.98 -0.20
C LEU A 153 7.12 -4.48 -0.41
N ILE A 154 7.31 -5.24 0.67
CA ILE A 154 7.26 -6.70 0.63
C ILE A 154 5.80 -7.08 0.84
N GLU A 155 5.14 -7.56 -0.22
CA GLU A 155 3.69 -7.79 -0.29
C GLU A 155 3.38 -9.28 -0.40
N ILE A 156 3.13 -9.91 0.75
CA ILE A 156 2.91 -11.36 0.85
C ILE A 156 1.42 -11.65 0.92
N SER A 157 0.93 -12.43 -0.04
CA SER A 157 -0.50 -12.81 -0.16
C SER A 157 -0.76 -14.25 0.32
N GLU A 158 0.28 -15.03 0.56
CA GLU A 158 0.24 -16.37 1.11
C GLU A 158 -0.50 -16.37 2.46
N GLN A 159 -1.40 -17.34 2.64
CA GLN A 159 -2.26 -17.45 3.83
C GLN A 159 -1.71 -18.43 4.86
N GLU A 160 -0.92 -19.42 4.41
CA GLU A 160 -0.18 -20.32 5.30
C GLU A 160 1.07 -19.60 5.81
N LEU A 161 1.21 -19.50 7.13
CA LEU A 161 2.22 -18.65 7.74
C LEU A 161 3.65 -19.08 7.37
N ASP A 162 3.93 -20.38 7.31
CA ASP A 162 5.27 -20.88 6.99
C ASP A 162 5.67 -20.51 5.55
N GLU A 163 4.75 -20.66 4.59
CA GLU A 163 4.96 -20.26 3.18
C GLU A 163 5.16 -18.74 3.06
N ALA A 164 4.32 -17.98 3.76
CA ALA A 164 4.40 -16.53 3.80
C ALA A 164 5.74 -16.04 4.36
N LEU A 165 6.21 -16.64 5.45
CA LEU A 165 7.50 -16.34 6.07
C LEU A 165 8.67 -16.69 5.13
N GLU A 166 8.59 -17.84 4.45
CA GLU A 166 9.59 -18.27 3.48
C GLU A 166 9.71 -17.26 2.31
N ALA A 167 8.58 -16.82 1.74
CA ALA A 167 8.55 -15.82 0.68
C ALA A 167 9.16 -14.48 1.13
N CYS A 168 8.75 -13.98 2.32
CA CYS A 168 9.29 -12.77 2.91
C CYS A 168 10.81 -12.84 3.13
N ASP A 169 11.31 -13.96 3.68
CA ASP A 169 12.75 -14.14 3.94
C ASP A 169 13.54 -14.29 2.64
N GLY A 170 13.01 -14.98 1.64
CA GLY A 170 13.61 -15.10 0.32
C GLY A 170 13.85 -13.73 -0.33
N ILE A 171 12.83 -12.87 -0.31
CA ILE A 171 12.93 -11.48 -0.81
C ILE A 171 14.01 -10.71 -0.04
N ALA A 172 13.96 -10.73 1.30
CA ALA A 172 14.91 -10.01 2.14
C ALA A 172 16.37 -10.44 1.87
N VAL A 173 16.62 -11.73 1.65
CA VAL A 173 17.95 -12.26 1.31
C VAL A 173 18.48 -11.69 -0.01
N VAL A 174 17.63 -11.56 -1.03
CA VAL A 174 18.05 -10.94 -2.32
C VAL A 174 18.43 -9.48 -2.11
N LEU A 175 17.58 -8.72 -1.41
CA LEU A 175 17.81 -7.30 -1.13
C LEU A 175 19.11 -7.09 -0.34
N ASP A 176 19.36 -7.92 0.68
CA ASP A 176 20.58 -7.85 1.49
C ASP A 176 21.84 -8.17 0.70
N ARG A 177 21.80 -9.22 -0.15
CA ARG A 177 22.93 -9.59 -1.03
C ARG A 177 23.25 -8.50 -2.04
N ALA A 178 22.23 -7.81 -2.56
CA ALA A 178 22.39 -6.69 -3.46
C ALA A 178 22.80 -5.39 -2.74
N GLY A 179 22.85 -5.36 -1.41
CA GLY A 179 23.18 -4.18 -0.63
C GLY A 179 22.12 -3.08 -0.68
N LEU A 180 20.87 -3.44 -0.97
CA LEU A 180 19.75 -2.49 -1.01
C LEU A 180 19.35 -2.10 0.41
N ARG A 181 19.48 -0.80 0.74
CA ARG A 181 19.22 -0.25 2.07
C ARG A 181 18.03 0.70 2.12
N ARG A 182 17.10 0.57 1.16
CA ARG A 182 15.84 1.33 1.17
C ARG A 182 14.96 0.89 2.33
N ALA A 183 14.08 1.78 2.80
CA ALA A 183 13.12 1.43 3.84
C ALA A 183 12.23 0.28 3.35
N ILE A 184 11.93 -0.67 4.24
CA ILE A 184 11.00 -1.77 3.97
C ILE A 184 9.67 -1.45 4.65
N LEU A 185 8.59 -1.63 3.90
CA LEU A 185 7.21 -1.71 4.36
C LEU A 185 6.77 -3.17 4.19
N LEU A 186 6.42 -3.83 5.28
CA LEU A 186 6.00 -5.23 5.26
C LEU A 186 4.47 -5.33 5.33
N HIS A 187 3.91 -6.04 4.36
CA HIS A 187 2.49 -6.31 4.21
C HIS A 187 2.19 -7.80 4.39
N GLY A 188 1.08 -8.07 5.07
CA GLY A 188 0.40 -9.35 5.07
C GLY A 188 -1.06 -9.19 4.70
N ALA A 189 -1.66 -10.24 4.13
CA ALA A 189 -3.06 -10.27 3.75
C ALA A 189 -3.85 -11.25 4.61
N ASP A 190 -5.04 -10.84 5.05
CA ASP A 190 -6.01 -11.62 5.81
C ASP A 190 -5.37 -12.38 7.00
N ALA A 191 -5.13 -13.69 6.88
CA ALA A 191 -4.58 -14.50 7.96
C ALA A 191 -3.19 -14.05 8.42
N THR A 192 -2.41 -13.39 7.55
CA THR A 192 -1.02 -13.04 7.81
C THR A 192 -0.79 -11.59 8.22
N VAL A 193 -1.84 -10.74 8.27
CA VAL A 193 -1.75 -9.33 8.70
C VAL A 193 -1.01 -9.19 10.03
N TRP A 194 -1.52 -9.80 11.09
CA TRP A 194 -0.95 -9.62 12.44
C TRP A 194 0.38 -10.33 12.67
N PRO A 195 0.61 -11.56 12.16
CA PRO A 195 1.96 -12.13 12.12
C PRO A 195 2.98 -11.18 11.49
N PHE A 196 2.66 -10.54 10.35
CA PHE A 196 3.59 -9.65 9.69
C PHE A 196 3.73 -8.27 10.34
N VAL A 197 2.69 -7.74 10.98
CA VAL A 197 2.81 -6.54 11.83
C VAL A 197 3.83 -6.76 12.95
N ARG A 198 3.79 -7.92 13.63
CA ARG A 198 4.77 -8.26 14.69
C ARG A 198 6.16 -8.45 14.13
N ARG A 199 6.29 -9.19 13.02
CA ARG A 199 7.57 -9.39 12.33
C ARG A 199 8.21 -8.08 11.90
N ALA A 200 7.43 -7.14 11.37
CA ALA A 200 7.91 -5.82 10.98
C ALA A 200 8.49 -5.07 12.18
N ALA A 201 7.81 -5.08 13.32
CA ALA A 201 8.30 -4.47 14.56
C ALA A 201 9.62 -5.12 15.02
N GLU A 202 9.71 -6.45 15.02
CA GLU A 202 10.92 -7.20 15.38
C GLU A 202 12.12 -6.91 14.46
N ARG A 203 11.86 -6.76 13.15
CA ARG A 203 12.89 -6.47 12.12
C ARG A 203 13.24 -4.99 11.99
N ASN A 204 12.64 -4.12 12.80
CA ASN A 204 12.72 -2.67 12.67
C ASN A 204 12.27 -2.12 11.30
N TRP A 205 11.30 -2.79 10.66
CA TRP A 205 10.69 -2.37 9.40
C TRP A 205 9.39 -1.60 9.65
N SER A 206 8.91 -0.91 8.63
CA SER A 206 7.56 -0.34 8.66
C SER A 206 6.53 -1.41 8.34
N THR A 207 5.27 -1.18 8.71
CA THR A 207 4.16 -2.08 8.35
C THR A 207 2.98 -1.29 7.81
N ARG A 208 2.04 -2.01 7.21
CA ARG A 208 0.75 -1.48 6.80
C ARG A 208 -0.39 -2.34 7.32
N VAL A 209 -1.52 -1.70 7.58
CA VAL A 209 -2.78 -2.34 7.98
C VAL A 209 -3.97 -1.56 7.45
N GLY A 210 -5.09 -2.24 7.27
CA GLY A 210 -6.39 -1.64 7.00
C GLY A 210 -7.33 -2.65 6.37
N LEU A 211 -8.55 -2.24 6.04
CA LEU A 211 -9.58 -3.08 5.46
C LEU A 211 -9.19 -3.60 4.06
N GLU A 212 -8.24 -2.96 3.40
CA GLU A 212 -7.55 -3.52 2.24
C GLU A 212 -6.90 -4.85 2.59
N ASP A 213 -6.08 -4.85 3.65
CA ASP A 213 -5.24 -5.97 4.04
C ASP A 213 -6.04 -7.05 4.79
N GLY A 214 -7.00 -6.66 5.65
CA GLY A 214 -7.87 -7.58 6.36
C GLY A 214 -8.82 -6.87 7.35
N ARG A 215 -9.83 -7.60 7.83
CA ARG A 215 -10.88 -7.02 8.70
C ARG A 215 -10.83 -7.45 10.17
N GLN A 216 -9.91 -8.34 10.54
CA GLN A 216 -9.82 -8.86 11.90
C GLN A 216 -8.81 -8.08 12.74
N LEU A 217 -9.07 -7.93 14.03
CA LEU A 217 -8.16 -7.44 15.06
C LEU A 217 -7.20 -8.56 15.50
N PRO A 218 -6.14 -8.25 16.29
CA PRO A 218 -5.17 -9.26 16.72
C PRO A 218 -5.75 -10.42 17.53
N ASP A 219 -6.93 -10.22 18.13
CA ASP A 219 -7.67 -11.21 18.90
C ASP A 219 -8.66 -12.04 18.04
N GLY A 220 -8.70 -11.80 16.72
CA GLY A 220 -9.57 -12.47 15.76
C GLY A 220 -10.97 -11.85 15.64
N THR A 221 -11.33 -10.87 16.47
CA THR A 221 -12.62 -10.17 16.35
C THR A 221 -12.64 -9.28 15.11
N THR A 222 -13.83 -9.00 14.55
CA THR A 222 -13.93 -8.07 13.42
C THR A 222 -13.75 -6.63 13.91
N ALA A 223 -12.84 -5.89 13.27
CA ALA A 223 -12.58 -4.50 13.60
C ALA A 223 -13.81 -3.62 13.36
N SER A 224 -13.94 -2.54 14.12
CA SER A 224 -15.01 -1.56 13.88
C SER A 224 -14.74 -0.66 12.65
N GLY A 225 -13.56 -0.76 12.03
CA GLY A 225 -13.11 0.05 10.89
C GLY A 225 -11.59 0.22 10.87
N ASN A 226 -11.07 0.99 9.90
CA ASN A 226 -9.62 1.16 9.69
C ASN A 226 -8.90 1.81 10.88
N ALA A 227 -9.55 2.76 11.57
CA ALA A 227 -8.95 3.42 12.73
C ALA A 227 -8.64 2.42 13.87
N ALA A 228 -9.48 1.39 14.06
CA ALA A 228 -9.24 0.36 15.07
C ALA A 228 -8.07 -0.55 14.69
N LEU A 229 -7.98 -0.96 13.42
CA LEU A 229 -6.84 -1.72 12.88
C LEU A 229 -5.53 -0.93 13.04
N THR A 230 -5.56 0.35 12.68
CA THR A 230 -4.44 1.28 12.79
C THR A 230 -3.97 1.42 14.24
N ALA A 231 -4.89 1.69 15.17
CA ALA A 231 -4.56 1.84 16.59
C ALA A 231 -3.90 0.57 17.16
N ALA A 232 -4.39 -0.61 16.77
CA ALA A 232 -3.83 -1.89 17.20
C ALA A 232 -2.39 -2.09 16.66
N ALA A 233 -2.12 -1.78 15.39
CA ALA A 233 -0.76 -1.85 14.84
C ALA A 233 0.19 -0.85 15.50
N VAL A 234 -0.27 0.39 15.73
CA VAL A 234 0.50 1.42 16.44
C VAL A 234 0.83 0.98 17.88
N ALA A 235 -0.09 0.32 18.57
CA ALA A 235 0.16 -0.21 19.91
C ALA A 235 1.28 -1.27 19.92
N ILE A 236 1.29 -2.18 18.94
CA ILE A 236 2.37 -3.18 18.78
C ILE A 236 3.71 -2.48 18.55
N PHE A 237 3.77 -1.49 17.66
CA PHE A 237 4.99 -0.75 17.35
C PHE A 237 5.49 0.15 18.48
N ARG A 238 4.63 0.51 19.44
CA ARG A 238 5.02 1.25 20.65
C ARG A 238 5.51 0.31 21.76
N ALA A 239 4.94 -0.89 21.87
CA ALA A 239 5.33 -1.86 22.90
C ALA A 239 6.71 -2.49 22.66
N GLY A 240 7.17 -2.53 21.40
CA GLY A 240 8.51 -3.02 21.04
C GLY A 240 9.64 -1.99 21.14
N ARG A 241 9.38 -0.77 21.63
CA ARG A 241 10.38 0.30 21.82
C ARG A 241 10.88 0.40 23.25
#